data_AF-A0A964Q8V3-F1
#
_entry.id   AF-A0A964Q8V3-F1
#
_cell.length_a   1.000
_cell.length_b   1.000
_cell.length_c   1.000
_cell.angle_alpha   90.00
_cell.angle_beta   90.00
_cell.angle_gamma   90.00
#
_symmetry.space_group_name_H-M   'P 1'
#
loop_
_entity.id
_entity.type
_entity.pdbx_description
1 polymer ?
#
loop_
_entity_poly.entity_id
_entity_poly.type
_entity_poly.pdbx_seq_one_letter_code
_entity_poly.pdbx_strand_id
1 'polypeptide(L)'
;MNNFNRARFVFAFSIATILIASIVFTRASIAVASAQTSQPAPPQQMSVATAHQLLQRLIGAWNISGEAVSPTGKVEKRLQGRAVWQWALGGVFLFGDTVLNNGAAAIQEIDTIGFNSGGQFFQRTLLTDQDQSMIWQRGSFNSTGSQLTFQSLNASPTQTDAPRSITSLVDFSQTNQISWTMLYSESGTTVGTVRLVLTRAPADQLVGGGSGIGGMNAQGTTDSMNAQGAGGMGGGAQQSPSDPAALQAQLNQMVAAKQQMQKQIDGYKAQVTAAQASFQQLNQP
;
A
#
# COMPACT_ATOMS: atom_id res chain seq x y z
N MET A 1 48.22 28.32 0.19
CA MET A 1 47.85 27.15 -0.65
C MET A 1 47.34 26.05 0.28
N ASN A 2 46.08 25.63 0.15
CA ASN A 2 45.49 24.36 0.66
C ASN A 2 43.99 24.51 0.99
N ASN A 3 43.13 24.87 0.02
CA ASN A 3 41.67 24.79 0.22
C ASN A 3 40.88 24.55 -1.09
N PHE A 4 41.49 23.95 -2.12
CA PHE A 4 40.81 23.71 -3.41
C PHE A 4 40.41 22.24 -3.69
N ASN A 5 40.68 21.30 -2.78
CA ASN A 5 40.43 19.87 -3.00
C ASN A 5 39.12 19.31 -2.40
N ARG A 6 38.38 20.07 -1.58
CA ARG A 6 37.14 19.57 -0.95
C ARG A 6 35.86 19.75 -1.80
N ALA A 7 35.85 20.67 -2.76
CA ALA A 7 34.68 20.94 -3.61
C ALA A 7 34.46 19.91 -4.73
N ARG A 8 35.48 19.13 -5.10
CA ARG A 8 35.38 18.14 -6.19
C ARG A 8 34.77 16.80 -5.76
N PHE A 9 34.80 16.46 -4.47
CA PHE A 9 34.22 15.21 -3.96
C PHE A 9 32.71 15.28 -3.70
N VAL A 10 32.17 16.48 -3.42
CA VAL A 10 30.72 16.66 -3.17
C VAL A 10 29.92 16.66 -4.49
N PHE A 11 30.50 17.14 -5.59
CA PHE A 11 29.82 17.18 -6.90
C PHE A 11 29.75 15.82 -7.61
N ALA A 12 30.73 14.93 -7.40
CA ALA A 12 30.74 13.60 -8.01
C ALA A 12 29.65 12.67 -7.44
N PHE A 13 29.34 12.78 -6.14
CA PHE A 13 28.26 12.03 -5.52
C PHE A 13 26.87 12.49 -5.98
N SER A 14 26.66 13.80 -6.21
CA SER A 14 25.37 14.29 -6.72
C SER A 14 25.08 13.82 -8.15
N ILE A 15 26.07 13.77 -9.04
CA ILE A 15 25.85 13.36 -10.44
C ILE A 15 25.61 11.85 -10.53
N ALA A 16 26.34 11.02 -9.79
CA ALA A 16 26.15 9.56 -9.80
C ALA A 16 24.77 9.17 -9.24
N THR A 17 24.31 9.83 -8.17
CA THR A 17 23.00 9.54 -7.57
C THR A 17 21.84 9.98 -8.49
N ILE A 18 21.98 11.12 -9.18
CA ILE A 18 21.00 11.60 -10.16
C ILE A 18 20.96 10.68 -11.40
N LEU A 19 22.12 10.20 -11.88
CA LEU A 19 22.19 9.33 -13.06
C LEU A 19 21.59 7.95 -12.78
N ILE A 20 21.87 7.36 -11.60
CA ILE A 20 21.32 6.06 -11.19
C ILE A 20 19.80 6.16 -10.99
N ALA A 21 19.31 7.20 -10.32
CA ALA A 21 17.87 7.41 -10.16
C ALA A 21 17.18 7.55 -11.53
N SER A 22 17.75 8.33 -12.45
CA SER A 22 17.18 8.53 -13.79
C SER A 22 17.10 7.23 -14.60
N ILE A 23 18.14 6.38 -14.57
CA ILE A 23 18.16 5.10 -15.30
C ILE A 23 17.14 4.11 -14.71
N VAL A 24 17.03 4.04 -13.38
CA VAL A 24 16.05 3.18 -12.70
C VAL A 24 14.62 3.59 -13.07
N PHE A 25 14.33 4.90 -13.08
CA PHE A 25 13.02 5.41 -13.43
C PHE A 25 12.64 5.21 -14.90
N THR A 26 13.57 5.36 -15.85
CA THR A 26 13.28 5.12 -17.26
C THR A 26 12.96 3.66 -17.54
N ARG A 27 13.71 2.71 -16.96
CA ARG A 27 13.46 1.26 -17.17
C ARG A 27 12.16 0.81 -16.54
N ALA A 28 11.85 1.28 -15.33
CA ALA A 28 10.60 0.96 -14.65
C ALA A 28 9.37 1.49 -15.40
N SER A 29 9.43 2.72 -15.94
CA SER A 29 8.33 3.27 -16.74
C SER A 29 8.08 2.50 -18.04
N ILE A 30 9.14 2.06 -18.75
CA ILE A 30 8.99 1.22 -19.95
C ILE A 30 8.39 -0.14 -19.59
N ALA A 31 8.88 -0.77 -18.52
CA ALA A 31 8.37 -2.05 -18.05
C ALA A 31 6.89 -1.98 -17.65
N VAL A 32 6.47 -0.94 -16.91
CA VAL A 32 5.06 -0.74 -16.54
C VAL A 32 4.19 -0.46 -17.76
N ALA A 33 4.65 0.39 -18.68
CA ALA A 33 3.90 0.69 -19.91
C ALA A 33 3.69 -0.58 -20.75
N SER A 34 4.73 -1.42 -20.89
CA SER A 34 4.61 -2.71 -21.58
C SER A 34 3.64 -3.67 -20.88
N ALA A 35 3.67 -3.68 -19.54
CA ALA A 35 2.80 -4.53 -18.73
C ALA A 35 1.33 -4.12 -18.83
N GLN A 36 1.02 -2.85 -19.09
CA GLN A 36 -0.36 -2.40 -19.23
C GLN A 36 -1.04 -2.91 -20.52
N THR A 37 -0.28 -2.98 -21.61
CA THR A 37 -0.81 -3.40 -22.92
C THR A 37 -0.79 -4.91 -23.12
N SER A 38 -0.02 -5.64 -22.31
CA SER A 38 0.09 -7.09 -22.40
C SER A 38 -1.06 -7.78 -21.67
N GLN A 39 -1.69 -8.76 -22.32
CA GLN A 39 -2.55 -9.73 -21.65
C GLN A 39 -1.78 -10.33 -20.44
N PRO A 40 -2.45 -10.57 -19.29
CA PRO A 40 -1.79 -11.12 -18.12
C PRO A 40 -0.99 -12.37 -18.49
N ALA A 41 0.30 -12.39 -18.15
CA ALA A 41 1.13 -13.55 -18.38
C ALA A 41 0.45 -14.81 -17.79
N PRO A 42 0.55 -15.97 -18.45
CA PRO A 42 -0.03 -17.20 -17.92
C PRO A 42 0.48 -17.44 -16.49
N PRO A 43 -0.36 -17.99 -15.59
CA PRO A 43 0.01 -18.16 -14.19
C PRO A 43 1.29 -18.97 -14.09
N GLN A 44 2.36 -18.35 -13.60
CA GLN A 44 3.57 -19.08 -13.26
C GLN A 44 3.33 -19.78 -11.93
N GLN A 45 3.56 -21.08 -11.88
CA GLN A 45 3.44 -21.84 -10.64
C GLN A 45 4.47 -21.32 -9.62
N MET A 46 3.97 -20.90 -8.47
CA MET A 46 4.73 -20.38 -7.35
C MET A 46 4.25 -21.07 -6.07
N SER A 47 5.20 -21.51 -5.25
CA SER A 47 4.88 -22.03 -3.93
C SER A 47 4.42 -20.91 -3.00
N VAL A 48 3.53 -21.21 -2.05
CA VAL A 48 3.12 -20.24 -1.02
C VAL A 48 4.32 -19.71 -0.24
N ALA A 49 5.31 -20.55 0.04
CA ALA A 49 6.53 -20.15 0.72
C ALA A 49 7.34 -19.12 -0.08
N THR A 50 7.49 -19.32 -1.39
CA THR A 50 8.16 -18.37 -2.27
C THR A 50 7.39 -17.05 -2.36
N ALA A 51 6.06 -17.11 -2.45
CA ALA A 51 5.22 -15.92 -2.45
C ALA A 51 5.36 -15.13 -1.13
N HIS A 52 5.34 -15.80 0.01
CA HIS A 52 5.57 -15.19 1.32
C HIS A 52 6.97 -14.59 1.43
N GLN A 53 8.02 -15.26 0.94
CA GLN A 53 9.37 -14.70 0.94
C GLN A 53 9.47 -13.42 0.12
N LEU A 54 8.76 -13.35 -1.02
CA LEU A 54 8.71 -12.14 -1.84
C LEU A 54 7.99 -11.00 -1.10
N LEU A 55 6.83 -11.28 -0.52
CA LEU A 55 6.06 -10.30 0.27
C LEU A 55 6.81 -9.86 1.54
N GLN A 56 7.58 -10.75 2.17
CA GLN A 56 8.41 -10.44 3.35
C GLN A 56 9.37 -9.27 3.08
N ARG A 57 9.73 -9.03 1.83
CA ARG A 57 10.62 -7.92 1.43
C ARG A 57 9.97 -6.55 1.62
N LEU A 58 8.64 -6.46 1.64
CA LEU A 58 7.88 -5.23 1.92
C LEU A 58 7.79 -4.95 3.42
N ILE A 59 7.76 -5.97 4.28
CA ILE A 59 7.54 -5.83 5.73
C ILE A 59 8.51 -4.83 6.36
N GLY A 60 7.99 -3.90 7.15
CA GLY A 60 8.72 -2.90 7.93
C GLY A 60 8.34 -1.47 7.53
N ALA A 61 9.05 -0.50 8.08
CA ALA A 61 8.83 0.91 7.76
C ALA A 61 9.78 1.44 6.69
N TRP A 62 9.26 2.38 5.92
CA TRP A 62 9.90 2.96 4.76
C TRP A 62 9.70 4.47 4.74
N ASN A 63 10.76 5.20 4.38
CA ASN A 63 10.68 6.57 3.94
C ASN A 63 10.47 6.57 2.43
N ILE A 64 9.54 7.38 1.95
CA ILE A 64 9.20 7.50 0.53
C ILE A 64 9.71 8.82 -0.01
N SER A 65 10.31 8.76 -1.20
CA SER A 65 10.59 9.92 -2.03
C SER A 65 10.19 9.61 -3.47
N GLY A 66 9.68 10.59 -4.21
CA GLY A 66 9.23 10.33 -5.56
C GLY A 66 8.68 11.54 -6.31
N GLU A 67 8.05 11.25 -7.43
CA GLU A 67 7.48 12.23 -8.35
C GLU A 67 6.24 11.71 -9.05
N ALA A 68 5.29 12.62 -9.31
CA ALA A 68 4.22 12.42 -10.28
C ALA A 68 4.61 13.15 -11.58
N VAL A 69 4.47 12.47 -12.70
CA VAL A 69 4.97 12.88 -14.01
C VAL A 69 3.83 12.81 -15.02
N SER A 70 3.68 13.86 -15.82
CA SER A 70 2.71 13.94 -16.90
C SER A 70 3.04 12.94 -18.03
N PRO A 71 2.12 12.71 -18.98
CA PRO A 71 2.40 11.88 -20.16
C PRO A 71 3.55 12.41 -21.03
N THR A 72 3.84 13.72 -20.97
CA THR A 72 4.96 14.35 -21.69
C THR A 72 6.29 14.24 -20.96
N GLY A 73 6.34 13.59 -19.79
CA GLY A 73 7.55 13.41 -19.00
C GLY A 73 7.85 14.61 -18.09
N LYS A 74 6.97 15.61 -17.99
CA LYS A 74 7.14 16.75 -17.10
C LYS A 74 6.78 16.35 -15.67
N VAL A 75 7.66 16.65 -14.71
CA VAL A 75 7.34 16.49 -13.29
C VAL A 75 6.26 17.50 -12.90
N GLU A 76 5.14 16.99 -12.41
CA GLU A 76 3.99 17.80 -11.97
C GLU A 76 3.98 17.98 -10.46
N LYS A 77 4.38 16.94 -9.71
CA LYS A 77 4.45 16.97 -8.24
C LYS A 77 5.68 16.22 -7.74
N ARG A 78 6.27 16.71 -6.65
CA ARG A 78 7.25 15.98 -5.86
C ARG A 78 6.52 15.34 -4.68
N LEU A 79 6.86 14.09 -4.37
CA LEU A 79 6.20 13.30 -3.33
C LEU A 79 7.22 12.91 -2.26
N GLN A 80 6.83 13.03 -1.00
CA GLN A 80 7.59 12.53 0.15
C GLN A 80 6.63 11.91 1.14
N GLY A 81 7.04 10.86 1.84
CA GLY A 81 6.09 10.19 2.73
C GLY A 81 6.69 9.06 3.54
N ARG A 82 5.81 8.25 4.11
CA ARG A 82 6.16 7.05 4.85
C ARG A 82 5.20 5.93 4.52
N ALA A 83 5.68 4.70 4.58
CA ALA A 83 4.85 3.51 4.57
C ALA A 83 5.27 2.55 5.66
N VAL A 84 4.30 1.89 6.29
CA VAL A 84 4.53 0.77 7.22
C VAL A 84 3.79 -0.44 6.71
N TRP A 85 4.52 -1.54 6.53
CA TRP A 85 3.97 -2.81 6.07
C TRP A 85 4.14 -3.87 7.14
N GLN A 86 3.08 -4.61 7.43
CA GLN A 86 3.08 -5.69 8.42
C GLN A 86 2.21 -6.86 7.98
N TRP A 87 2.46 -8.02 8.59
CA TRP A 87 1.57 -9.17 8.44
C TRP A 87 0.28 -8.93 9.21
N ALA A 88 -0.84 -9.30 8.60
CA ALA A 88 -2.17 -9.25 9.17
C ALA A 88 -2.90 -10.58 8.93
N LEU A 89 -4.06 -10.74 9.58
CA LEU A 89 -4.93 -11.92 9.42
C LEU A 89 -4.18 -13.25 9.57
N GLY A 90 -3.36 -13.38 10.62
CA GLY A 90 -2.59 -14.59 10.88
C GLY A 90 -1.42 -14.83 9.91
N GLY A 91 -0.94 -13.78 9.23
CA GLY A 91 0.19 -13.89 8.29
C GLY A 91 -0.20 -14.23 6.86
N VAL A 92 -1.49 -14.10 6.51
CA VAL A 92 -1.99 -14.40 5.17
C VAL A 92 -1.93 -13.20 4.24
N PHE A 93 -2.10 -12.00 4.81
CA PHE A 93 -2.06 -10.74 4.06
C PHE A 93 -1.00 -9.82 4.63
N LEU A 94 -0.32 -9.10 3.75
CA LEU A 94 0.32 -7.85 4.11
C LEU A 94 -0.73 -6.76 4.23
N PHE A 95 -0.56 -5.91 5.23
CA PHE A 95 -1.28 -4.67 5.40
C PHE A 95 -0.28 -3.52 5.35
N GLY A 96 -0.54 -2.53 4.50
CA GLY A 96 0.26 -1.32 4.35
C GLY A 96 -0.53 -0.08 4.77
N ASP A 97 0.08 0.79 5.57
CA ASP A 97 -0.41 2.15 5.82
C ASP A 97 0.62 3.12 5.26
N THR A 98 0.20 3.94 4.29
CA THR A 98 1.06 4.87 3.56
C THR A 98 0.50 6.28 3.65
N VAL A 99 1.37 7.23 3.98
CA VAL A 99 1.05 8.67 3.91
C VAL A 99 2.04 9.34 2.97
N LEU A 100 1.53 10.01 1.94
CA LEU A 100 2.28 10.76 0.93
C LEU A 100 1.91 12.23 0.98
N ASN A 101 2.91 13.10 1.06
CA ASN A 101 2.77 14.54 0.99
C ASN A 101 3.28 15.05 -0.36
N ASN A 102 2.50 15.93 -0.99
CA ASN A 102 2.83 16.55 -2.28
C ASN A 102 3.17 18.05 -2.19
N GLY A 103 3.38 18.56 -0.97
CA GLY A 103 3.62 19.97 -0.64
C GLY A 103 2.34 20.77 -0.33
N ALA A 104 1.18 20.33 -0.80
CA ALA A 104 -0.10 21.01 -0.59
C ALA A 104 -1.08 20.21 0.29
N ALA A 105 -1.04 18.88 0.19
CA ALA A 105 -1.89 17.98 0.95
C ALA A 105 -1.14 16.69 1.30
N ALA A 106 -1.61 16.04 2.36
CA ALA A 106 -1.32 14.64 2.63
C ALA A 106 -2.37 13.77 1.95
N ILE A 107 -1.92 12.67 1.37
CA ILE A 107 -2.71 11.58 0.81
C ILE A 107 -2.46 10.38 1.71
N GLN A 108 -3.51 9.73 2.17
CA GLN A 108 -3.42 8.47 2.90
C GLN A 108 -3.89 7.32 2.02
N GLU A 109 -3.12 6.24 2.07
CA GLU A 109 -3.34 5.01 1.34
C GLU A 109 -3.27 3.81 2.30
N ILE A 110 -4.26 2.93 2.22
CA ILE A 110 -4.27 1.65 2.92
C ILE A 110 -4.24 0.53 1.90
N ASP A 111 -3.27 -0.36 2.06
CA ASP A 111 -3.03 -1.46 1.17
C ASP A 111 -3.26 -2.80 1.86
N THR A 112 -3.78 -3.76 1.10
CA THR A 112 -3.68 -5.18 1.44
C THR A 112 -3.11 -5.96 0.26
N ILE A 113 -2.15 -6.85 0.52
CA ILE A 113 -1.56 -7.72 -0.51
C ILE A 113 -1.53 -9.17 0.00
N GLY A 114 -2.04 -10.10 -0.79
CA GLY A 114 -2.00 -11.53 -0.48
C GLY A 114 -1.69 -12.38 -1.71
N PHE A 115 -1.34 -13.65 -1.50
CA PHE A 115 -1.12 -14.61 -2.57
C PHE A 115 -2.24 -15.65 -2.61
N ASN A 116 -2.92 -15.76 -3.75
CA ASN A 116 -3.93 -16.78 -3.98
C ASN A 116 -3.29 -18.01 -4.61
N SER A 117 -3.08 -19.06 -3.81
CA SER A 117 -2.46 -20.31 -4.27
C SER A 117 -3.34 -21.13 -5.20
N GLY A 118 -4.68 -21.06 -5.06
CA GLY A 118 -5.60 -21.75 -5.97
C GLY A 118 -5.61 -21.13 -7.37
N GLY A 119 -5.45 -19.81 -7.44
CA GLY A 119 -5.42 -19.05 -8.69
C GLY A 119 -4.02 -18.76 -9.24
N GLN A 120 -2.97 -18.95 -8.45
CA GLN A 120 -1.57 -18.66 -8.80
C GLN A 120 -1.34 -17.19 -9.18
N PHE A 121 -1.87 -16.26 -8.37
CA PHE A 121 -1.68 -14.81 -8.55
C PHE A 121 -1.65 -14.07 -7.21
N PHE A 122 -1.04 -12.89 -7.21
CA PHE A 122 -1.16 -11.95 -6.09
C PHE A 122 -2.47 -11.16 -6.20
N GLN A 123 -3.03 -10.77 -5.07
CA GLN A 123 -4.18 -9.87 -5.01
C GLN A 123 -3.75 -8.64 -4.22
N ARG A 124 -4.11 -7.45 -4.73
CA ARG A 124 -3.91 -6.19 -4.03
C ARG A 124 -5.23 -5.43 -3.99
N THR A 125 -5.55 -4.88 -2.83
CA THR A 125 -6.60 -3.88 -2.67
C THR A 125 -5.97 -2.63 -2.07
N LEU A 126 -6.20 -1.49 -2.72
CA LEU A 126 -5.73 -0.16 -2.30
C LEU A 126 -6.95 0.70 -2.01
N LEU A 127 -6.98 1.34 -0.84
CA LEU A 127 -7.93 2.39 -0.49
C LEU A 127 -7.15 3.70 -0.41
N THR A 128 -7.70 4.78 -0.96
CA THR A 128 -7.05 6.10 -0.92
C THR A 128 -8.06 7.20 -0.63
N ASP A 129 -7.64 8.21 0.13
CA ASP A 129 -8.45 9.40 0.42
C ASP A 129 -8.41 10.45 -0.69
N GLN A 130 -7.44 10.38 -1.61
CA GLN A 130 -7.25 11.39 -2.67
C GLN A 130 -8.50 11.52 -3.57
N ASP A 131 -9.09 10.39 -3.92
CA ASP A 131 -10.31 10.31 -4.73
C ASP A 131 -11.38 9.41 -4.09
N GLN A 132 -11.21 9.08 -2.81
CA GLN A 132 -12.13 8.25 -2.02
C GLN A 132 -12.46 6.92 -2.70
N SER A 133 -11.46 6.33 -3.36
CA SER A 133 -11.63 5.12 -4.17
C SER A 133 -11.06 3.88 -3.49
N MET A 134 -11.60 2.74 -3.90
CA MET A 134 -11.04 1.42 -3.61
C MET A 134 -10.69 0.73 -4.93
N ILE A 135 -9.43 0.37 -5.10
CA ILE A 135 -8.86 -0.18 -6.32
C ILE A 135 -8.51 -1.65 -6.08
N TRP A 136 -9.04 -2.52 -6.92
CA TRP A 136 -8.75 -3.96 -6.92
C TRP A 136 -7.78 -4.31 -8.03
N GLN A 137 -6.70 -5.01 -7.69
CA GLN A 137 -5.69 -5.40 -8.66
C GLN A 137 -5.33 -6.87 -8.55
N ARG A 138 -5.00 -7.46 -9.69
CA ARG A 138 -4.35 -8.77 -9.79
C ARG A 138 -2.88 -8.57 -10.07
N GLY A 139 -2.05 -9.29 -9.33
CA GLY A 139 -0.62 -9.25 -9.43
C GLY A 139 -0.02 -10.49 -10.08
N SER A 140 0.99 -10.28 -10.91
CA SER A 140 1.91 -11.30 -11.42
C SER A 140 3.32 -11.00 -10.91
N PHE A 141 4.23 -11.95 -11.07
CA PHE A 141 5.63 -11.80 -10.70
C PHE A 141 6.51 -12.13 -11.90
N ASN A 142 7.73 -11.59 -11.94
CA ASN A 142 8.70 -11.98 -12.97
C ASN A 142 9.43 -13.28 -12.58
N SER A 143 9.91 -14.05 -13.56
CA SER A 143 10.57 -15.34 -13.31
C SER A 143 11.82 -15.25 -12.41
N THR A 144 12.42 -14.06 -12.30
CA THR A 144 13.58 -13.81 -11.44
C THR A 144 13.21 -13.53 -9.97
N GLY A 145 11.91 -13.38 -9.65
CA GLY A 145 11.44 -13.03 -8.30
C GLY A 145 11.86 -11.65 -7.82
N SER A 146 12.26 -10.75 -8.74
CA SER A 146 12.71 -9.40 -8.42
C SER A 146 11.62 -8.35 -8.61
N GLN A 147 10.53 -8.68 -9.30
CA GLN A 147 9.47 -7.72 -9.61
C GLN A 147 8.07 -8.32 -9.42
N LEU A 148 7.16 -7.50 -8.89
CA LEU A 148 5.72 -7.72 -8.85
C LEU A 148 5.02 -6.69 -9.72
N THR A 149 4.10 -7.12 -10.57
CA THR A 149 3.29 -6.24 -11.40
C THR A 149 1.84 -6.39 -11.00
N PHE A 150 1.17 -5.31 -10.64
CA PHE A 150 -0.27 -5.28 -10.35
C PHE A 150 -1.03 -4.55 -11.46
N GLN A 151 -2.16 -5.09 -11.88
CA GLN A 151 -3.06 -4.48 -12.86
C GLN A 151 -4.46 -4.38 -12.28
N SER A 152 -5.10 -3.22 -12.41
CA SER A 152 -6.50 -3.02 -12.05
C SER A 152 -7.43 -4.01 -12.76
N LEU A 153 -8.32 -4.64 -12.00
CA LEU A 153 -9.32 -5.57 -12.53
C LEU A 153 -10.56 -4.84 -13.07
N ASN A 154 -10.86 -3.66 -12.53
CA ASN A 154 -11.96 -2.81 -12.94
C ASN A 154 -11.46 -1.36 -13.07
N ALA A 155 -12.17 -0.56 -13.85
CA ALA A 155 -11.99 0.87 -13.83
C ALA A 155 -12.34 1.41 -12.44
N SER A 156 -11.43 2.18 -11.84
CA SER A 156 -11.73 2.97 -10.66
C SER A 156 -12.45 4.24 -11.11
N PRO A 157 -13.57 4.63 -10.46
CA PRO A 157 -14.12 5.95 -10.68
C PRO A 157 -13.07 7.00 -10.28
N THR A 158 -13.07 8.10 -11.01
CA THR A 158 -12.31 9.32 -10.70
C THR A 158 -13.28 10.37 -10.18
N GLN A 159 -12.78 11.52 -9.71
CA GLN A 159 -13.64 12.64 -9.34
C GLN A 159 -14.53 13.13 -10.51
N THR A 160 -14.16 12.78 -11.75
CA THR A 160 -14.89 13.13 -12.97
C THR A 160 -15.62 11.94 -13.61
N ASP A 161 -15.78 10.82 -12.87
CA ASP A 161 -16.38 9.55 -13.34
C ASP A 161 -15.70 8.92 -14.58
N ALA A 162 -14.54 9.42 -14.99
CA ALA A 162 -13.77 8.83 -16.09
C ALA A 162 -13.19 7.47 -15.65
N PRO A 163 -13.35 6.41 -16.46
CA PRO A 163 -12.83 5.09 -16.12
C PRO A 163 -11.30 5.10 -16.15
N ARG A 164 -10.70 4.88 -14.98
CA ARG A 164 -9.24 4.86 -14.81
C ARG A 164 -8.74 3.45 -14.50
N SER A 165 -7.70 3.01 -15.18
CA SER A 165 -6.93 1.82 -14.84
C SER A 165 -5.57 2.20 -14.27
N ILE A 166 -5.06 1.35 -13.37
CA ILE A 166 -3.76 1.54 -12.73
C ILE A 166 -2.94 0.26 -12.91
N THR A 167 -1.75 0.42 -13.48
CA THR A 167 -0.72 -0.62 -13.51
C THR A 167 0.40 -0.22 -12.58
N SER A 168 0.84 -1.13 -11.72
CA SER A 168 1.94 -0.90 -10.79
C SER A 168 3.04 -1.92 -11.01
N LEU A 169 4.29 -1.49 -10.92
CA LEU A 169 5.47 -2.36 -10.85
C LEU A 169 6.20 -2.05 -9.55
N VAL A 170 6.40 -3.10 -8.76
CA VAL A 170 7.20 -3.08 -7.54
C VAL A 170 8.48 -3.85 -7.84
N ASP A 171 9.59 -3.14 -7.79
CA ASP A 171 10.92 -3.67 -8.09
C ASP A 171 11.74 -3.75 -6.79
N PHE A 172 12.17 -4.97 -6.50
CA PHE A 172 12.98 -5.34 -5.35
C PHE A 172 14.43 -5.65 -5.71
N SER A 173 14.90 -5.32 -6.91
CA SER A 173 16.27 -5.64 -7.36
C SER A 173 17.36 -5.06 -6.45
N GLN A 174 17.05 -4.01 -5.69
CA GLN A 174 17.98 -3.38 -4.75
C GLN A 174 17.73 -3.82 -3.30
N THR A 175 18.81 -4.04 -2.55
CA THR A 175 18.72 -4.33 -1.11
C THR A 175 18.32 -3.07 -0.35
N ASN A 176 17.40 -3.20 0.62
CA ASN A 176 16.91 -2.09 1.47
C ASN A 176 16.28 -0.91 0.72
N GLN A 177 15.95 -1.10 -0.55
CA GLN A 177 15.23 -0.14 -1.37
C GLN A 177 14.17 -0.87 -2.19
N ILE A 178 13.01 -0.22 -2.36
CA ILE A 178 11.98 -0.69 -3.27
C ILE A 178 11.68 0.45 -4.22
N SER A 179 11.71 0.17 -5.52
CA SER A 179 11.19 1.10 -6.52
C SER A 179 9.75 0.72 -6.84
N TRP A 180 8.83 1.66 -6.69
CA TRP A 180 7.42 1.45 -6.99
C TRP A 180 6.97 2.45 -8.03
N THR A 181 6.66 1.96 -9.23
CA THR A 181 6.16 2.79 -10.33
C THR A 181 4.70 2.46 -10.59
N MET A 182 3.87 3.48 -10.72
CA MET A 182 2.45 3.37 -11.01
C MET A 182 2.13 4.18 -12.26
N LEU A 183 1.39 3.60 -13.18
CA LEU A 183 0.94 4.24 -14.40
C LEU A 183 -0.58 4.30 -14.36
N TYR A 184 -1.10 5.51 -14.56
CA TYR A 184 -2.52 5.82 -14.59
C TYR A 184 -2.94 6.00 -16.03
N SER A 185 -4.01 5.31 -16.41
CA SER A 185 -4.57 5.43 -17.74
C SER A 185 -6.07 5.63 -17.72
N GLU A 186 -6.55 6.43 -18.65
CA GLU A 186 -7.97 6.68 -18.88
C GLU A 186 -8.28 6.29 -20.31
N SER A 187 -9.31 5.44 -20.49
CA SER A 187 -9.70 4.94 -21.81
C SER A 187 -8.51 4.35 -22.61
N GLY A 188 -7.58 3.69 -21.93
CA GLY A 188 -6.39 3.08 -22.52
C GLY A 188 -5.21 4.02 -22.79
N THR A 189 -5.36 5.32 -22.58
CA THR A 189 -4.29 6.32 -22.76
C THR A 189 -3.65 6.65 -21.43
N THR A 190 -2.32 6.63 -21.37
CA THR A 190 -1.58 7.08 -20.17
C THR A 190 -1.83 8.55 -19.90
N VAL A 191 -2.36 8.84 -18.72
CA VAL A 191 -2.63 10.21 -18.23
C VAL A 191 -1.66 10.64 -17.14
N GLY A 192 -0.89 9.72 -16.57
CA GLY A 192 0.15 10.06 -15.61
C GLY A 192 0.98 8.87 -15.16
N THR A 193 2.14 9.15 -14.59
CA THR A 193 3.02 8.16 -13.97
C THR A 193 3.48 8.67 -12.61
N VAL A 194 3.34 7.85 -11.57
CA VAL A 194 3.95 8.09 -10.26
C VAL A 194 5.15 7.15 -10.09
N ARG A 195 6.27 7.70 -9.63
CA ARG A 195 7.52 6.98 -9.41
C ARG A 195 7.97 7.22 -7.98
N LEU A 196 7.99 6.16 -7.19
CA LEU A 196 8.38 6.19 -5.79
C LEU A 196 9.62 5.34 -5.56
N VAL A 197 10.45 5.81 -4.66
CA VAL A 197 11.56 5.07 -4.07
C VAL A 197 11.32 5.01 -2.57
N LEU A 198 11.18 3.79 -2.08
CA LEU A 198 11.05 3.46 -0.67
C LEU A 198 12.42 3.06 -0.16
N THR A 199 12.90 3.74 0.87
CA THR A 199 14.15 3.40 1.57
C THR A 199 13.83 3.01 3.00
N ARG A 200 14.54 2.01 3.53
CA ARG A 200 14.29 1.53 4.91
C ARG A 200 14.33 2.69 5.90
N ALA A 201 13.26 2.84 6.68
CA ALA A 201 13.25 3.78 7.78
C ALA A 201 14.07 3.20 8.95
N PRO A 202 14.77 4.04 9.72
CA PRO A 202 15.46 3.60 10.92
C PRO A 202 14.47 3.07 11.97
N ALA A 203 14.88 2.07 12.77
CA ALA A 203 14.00 1.34 13.69
C ALA A 203 13.43 2.21 14.83
N ASP A 204 14.07 3.32 15.16
CA ASP A 204 13.62 4.30 16.15
C ASP A 204 12.49 5.21 15.64
N GLN A 205 12.21 5.20 14.34
CA GLN A 205 11.13 5.97 13.72
C GLN A 205 9.87 5.15 13.42
N LEU A 206 9.78 3.94 14.00
CA LEU A 206 8.64 3.01 13.88
C LEU A 206 7.41 3.42 14.71
N VAL A 207 7.51 4.48 15.52
CA VAL A 207 6.44 4.93 16.41
C VAL A 207 5.84 6.23 15.88
N GLY A 208 4.57 6.17 15.43
CA GLY A 208 3.76 7.36 15.17
C GLY A 208 3.59 7.68 13.69
N GLY A 209 2.56 7.12 13.08
CA GLY A 209 2.14 7.49 11.73
C GLY A 209 0.90 6.71 11.34
N GLY A 210 -0.23 7.05 11.94
CA GLY A 210 -1.53 6.46 11.63
C GLY A 210 -2.34 6.21 12.90
N SER A 211 -3.09 7.21 13.36
CA SER A 211 -4.28 6.98 14.18
C SER A 211 -5.33 6.31 13.28
N GLY A 212 -5.12 5.04 12.92
CA GLY A 212 -5.90 4.28 11.96
C GLY A 212 -6.29 2.93 12.54
N ILE A 213 -7.46 2.91 13.20
CA ILE A 213 -8.21 1.74 13.68
C ILE A 213 -7.50 0.89 14.76
N GLY A 214 -8.11 0.88 15.94
CA GLY A 214 -7.54 0.36 17.17
C GLY A 214 -7.04 -1.08 17.10
N GLY A 215 -5.88 -1.27 17.76
CA GLY A 215 -5.46 -2.49 18.44
C GLY A 215 -5.96 -3.81 17.86
N MET A 216 -5.33 -4.29 16.80
CA MET A 216 -5.16 -5.73 16.62
C MET A 216 -3.69 -6.07 16.85
N ASN A 217 -3.32 -6.11 18.13
CA ASN A 217 -2.11 -6.81 18.55
C ASN A 217 -2.33 -8.30 18.24
N ALA A 218 -1.79 -8.78 17.13
CA ALA A 218 -1.58 -10.21 16.90
C ALA A 218 -0.38 -10.65 17.75
N GLN A 219 -0.55 -10.73 19.07
CA GLN A 219 0.43 -11.35 19.96
C GLN A 219 0.00 -12.80 20.22
N GLY A 220 0.26 -13.63 19.21
CA GLY A 220 0.15 -15.08 19.29
C GLY A 220 1.53 -15.71 19.27
N THR A 221 2.32 -15.48 20.31
CA THR A 221 3.48 -16.33 20.64
C THR A 221 3.23 -16.93 22.01
N THR A 222 2.91 -18.21 22.01
CA THR A 222 3.14 -19.15 23.11
C THR A 222 4.55 -18.96 23.65
N ASP A 223 4.70 -18.58 24.93
CA ASP A 223 5.51 -19.34 25.89
C ASP A 223 5.59 -18.67 27.28
N SER A 224 5.54 -19.55 28.27
CA SER A 224 5.94 -19.40 29.68
C SER A 224 5.00 -18.66 30.65
N MET A 225 4.36 -19.48 31.47
CA MET A 225 3.86 -19.14 32.79
C MET A 225 5.02 -18.72 33.72
N ASN A 226 4.64 -17.98 34.76
CA ASN A 226 5.25 -17.90 36.09
C ASN A 226 6.20 -16.70 36.35
N ALA A 227 5.68 -15.64 36.99
CA ALA A 227 6.23 -15.13 38.25
C ALA A 227 5.41 -13.95 38.80
N GLN A 228 4.89 -14.20 39.97
CA GLN A 228 4.20 -13.37 40.96
C GLN A 228 5.14 -12.28 41.55
N GLY A 229 4.66 -11.07 41.86
CA GLY A 229 5.31 -10.22 42.87
C GLY A 229 5.30 -8.69 42.71
N ALA A 230 4.26 -8.06 43.28
CA ALA A 230 4.29 -6.85 44.13
C ALA A 230 4.97 -5.52 43.70
N GLY A 231 4.13 -4.47 43.57
CA GLY A 231 4.27 -3.23 44.37
C GLY A 231 4.96 -2.02 43.74
N GLY A 232 4.24 -0.92 43.55
CA GLY A 232 4.84 0.41 43.34
C GLY A 232 3.89 1.46 42.77
N MET A 233 3.46 2.39 43.62
CA MET A 233 2.50 3.47 43.36
C MET A 233 2.98 4.50 42.33
N GLY A 234 2.06 5.05 41.53
CA GLY A 234 2.26 6.26 40.74
C GLY A 234 0.97 6.69 40.05
N GLY A 235 0.26 7.65 40.65
CA GLY A 235 -1.09 8.04 40.27
C GLY A 235 -1.24 8.70 38.91
N GLY A 236 -2.21 8.22 38.15
CA GLY A 236 -2.90 8.94 37.08
C GLY A 236 -4.37 8.57 37.16
N ALA A 237 -5.20 9.48 37.66
CA ALA A 237 -6.63 9.25 37.83
C ALA A 237 -7.31 9.07 36.47
N GLN A 238 -7.51 7.82 36.07
CA GLN A 238 -8.45 7.44 35.03
C GLN A 238 -9.84 7.49 35.66
N GLN A 239 -10.56 8.60 35.47
CA GLN A 239 -11.97 8.69 35.82
C GLN A 239 -12.74 7.59 35.07
N SER A 240 -13.12 6.54 35.80
CA SER A 240 -14.17 5.63 35.36
C SER A 240 -15.47 6.43 35.24
N PRO A 241 -16.23 6.34 34.14
CA PRO A 241 -17.56 6.90 34.08
C PRO A 241 -18.47 6.01 34.94
N SER A 242 -18.70 6.40 36.19
CA SER A 242 -19.66 5.78 37.10
C SER A 242 -21.06 6.42 36.98
N ASP A 243 -21.42 6.91 35.80
CA ASP A 243 -22.76 7.42 35.51
C ASP A 243 -23.50 6.40 34.62
N PRO A 244 -24.48 5.64 35.18
CA PRO A 244 -25.29 4.69 34.42
C PRO A 244 -26.02 5.33 33.23
N ALA A 245 -26.35 6.63 33.30
CA ALA A 245 -26.99 7.34 32.20
C ALA A 245 -26.03 7.58 31.03
N ALA A 246 -24.75 7.89 31.32
CA ALA A 246 -23.71 8.05 30.32
C ALA A 246 -23.38 6.70 29.64
N LEU A 247 -23.36 5.61 30.41
CA LEU A 247 -23.15 4.26 29.87
C LEU A 247 -24.32 3.82 28.97
N GLN A 248 -25.56 4.13 29.36
CA GLN A 248 -26.75 3.84 28.56
C GLN A 248 -26.77 4.66 27.25
N ALA A 249 -26.36 5.94 27.30
CA ALA A 249 -26.22 6.76 26.11
C ALA A 249 -25.15 6.20 25.16
N GLN A 250 -24.02 5.75 25.69
CA GLN A 250 -22.95 5.11 24.92
C GLN A 250 -23.41 3.79 24.29
N LEU A 251 -24.17 2.96 25.02
CA LEU A 251 -24.78 1.73 24.49
C LEU A 251 -25.76 2.02 23.35
N ASN A 252 -26.61 3.04 23.50
CA ASN A 252 -27.56 3.44 22.47
C ASN A 252 -26.83 3.95 21.20
N GLN A 253 -25.73 4.70 21.37
CA GLN A 253 -24.87 5.13 20.26
C GLN A 253 -24.21 3.94 19.56
N MET A 254 -23.70 2.96 20.31
CA MET A 254 -23.12 1.74 19.73
C MET A 254 -24.16 0.90 18.97
N VAL A 255 -25.39 0.81 19.47
CA VAL A 255 -26.48 0.11 18.76
C VAL A 255 -26.85 0.84 17.47
N ALA A 256 -26.94 2.17 17.49
CA ALA A 256 -27.19 2.97 16.29
C ALA A 256 -26.06 2.83 15.26
N ALA A 257 -24.80 2.89 15.70
CA ALA A 257 -23.63 2.67 14.85
C ALA A 257 -23.62 1.25 14.26
N LYS A 258 -23.98 0.23 15.04
CA LYS A 258 -24.10 -1.14 14.57
C LYS A 258 -25.21 -1.30 13.52
N GLN A 259 -26.36 -0.65 13.71
CA GLN A 259 -27.45 -0.68 12.74
C GLN A 259 -27.08 0.03 11.43
N GLN A 260 -26.36 1.15 11.51
CA GLN A 260 -25.86 1.85 10.33
C GLN A 260 -24.83 1.01 9.57
N MET A 261 -23.91 0.36 10.29
CA MET A 261 -22.91 -0.53 9.70
C MET A 261 -23.57 -1.75 9.05
N GLN A 262 -24.61 -2.31 9.67
CA GLN A 262 -25.37 -3.42 9.08
C GLN A 262 -26.03 -3.00 7.75
N LYS A 263 -26.62 -1.80 7.67
CA LYS A 263 -27.17 -1.26 6.41
C LYS A 263 -26.11 -1.08 5.33
N GLN A 264 -24.90 -0.66 5.70
CA GLN A 264 -23.78 -0.54 4.76
C GLN A 264 -23.34 -1.92 4.26
N ILE A 265 -23.23 -2.92 5.15
CA ILE A 265 -22.91 -4.30 4.79
C ILE A 265 -23.95 -4.87 3.83
N ASP A 266 -25.23 -4.63 4.09
CA ASP A 266 -26.30 -5.11 3.22
C ASP A 266 -26.28 -4.42 1.85
N GLY A 267 -25.94 -3.12 1.81
CA GLY A 267 -25.67 -2.38 0.57
C GLY A 267 -24.50 -2.95 -0.23
N TYR A 268 -23.38 -3.27 0.43
CA TYR A 268 -22.24 -3.91 -0.22
C TYR A 268 -22.57 -5.32 -0.72
N LYS A 269 -23.32 -6.11 0.04
CA LYS A 269 -23.80 -7.43 -0.42
C LYS A 269 -24.66 -7.31 -1.68
N ALA A 270 -25.55 -6.34 -1.74
CA ALA A 270 -26.35 -6.08 -2.93
C ALA A 270 -25.48 -5.71 -4.14
N GLN A 271 -24.48 -4.85 -3.97
CA GLN A 271 -23.54 -4.47 -5.02
C GLN A 271 -22.67 -5.64 -5.50
N VAL A 272 -22.16 -6.47 -4.59
CA VAL A 272 -21.40 -7.68 -4.93
C VAL A 272 -22.27 -8.68 -5.67
N THR A 273 -23.53 -8.84 -5.27
CA THR A 273 -24.49 -9.73 -5.94
C THR A 273 -24.81 -9.24 -7.35
N ALA A 274 -25.02 -7.93 -7.52
CA ALA A 274 -25.21 -7.32 -8.84
C ALA A 274 -23.98 -7.51 -9.74
N ALA A 275 -22.77 -7.30 -9.20
CA ALA A 275 -21.52 -7.52 -9.93
C ALA A 275 -21.33 -9.00 -10.32
N GLN A 276 -21.67 -9.95 -9.45
CA GLN A 276 -21.64 -11.38 -9.75
C GLN A 276 -22.65 -11.76 -10.84
N ALA A 277 -23.87 -11.21 -10.82
CA ALA A 277 -24.87 -11.44 -11.85
C ALA A 277 -24.43 -10.90 -13.22
N SER A 278 -23.82 -9.72 -13.26
CA SER A 278 -23.23 -9.16 -14.48
C SER A 278 -22.06 -10.02 -15.01
N PHE A 279 -21.28 -10.62 -14.12
CA PHE A 279 -20.17 -11.52 -14.47
C PHE A 279 -20.66 -12.86 -15.09
N GLN A 280 -21.83 -13.34 -14.68
CA GLN A 280 -22.44 -14.54 -15.27
C GLN A 280 -23.04 -14.26 -16.65
N GLN A 281 -23.60 -13.06 -16.89
CA GLN A 281 -24.11 -12.66 -18.21
C GLN A 281 -23.01 -12.52 -19.26
N LEU A 282 -21.81 -12.06 -18.87
CA LEU A 282 -20.67 -11.91 -19.78
C LEU A 282 -19.98 -13.24 -20.14
N ASN A 283 -20.30 -14.33 -19.44
CA ASN A 283 -19.71 -15.66 -19.65
C ASN A 283 -20.71 -16.67 -20.24
N GLN A 284 -21.88 -16.23 -20.73
CA GLN A 284 -22.73 -17.06 -21.57
C GLN A 284 -22.25 -16.97 -23.03
N PRO A 285 -22.17 -18.11 -23.76
CA PRO A 285 -21.68 -18.16 -25.13
C PRO A 285 -22.58 -17.43 -26.14
#